data_AF-A0A1G1J3C2-F1
#
_entry.id   AF-A0A1G1J3C2-F1
#
_cell.length_a   1.000
_cell.length_b   1.000
_cell.length_c   1.000
_cell.angle_alpha   90.00
_cell.angle_beta   90.00
_cell.angle_gamma   90.00
#
_symmetry.space_group_name_H-M   'P 1'
#
loop_
_entity.id
_entity.type
_entity.pdbx_description
1 polymer ?
#
loop_
_entity_poly.entity_id
_entity_poly.type
_entity_poly.pdbx_seq_one_letter_code
_entity_poly.pdbx_strand_id
1 'polypeptide(L)'
;MKTKNSAQINKIALFDLNGKKVDTVELNKDVFNGKSNKTLLYQSILMYRSNQRRGTASTKTRANVRGGGKKPWRQKGTGRARVRSIRNPLW
;
A
#
# COMPACT_ATOMS: atom_id res chain seq x y z
N MET A 1 25.93 31.20 15.20
CA MET A 1 24.92 31.89 14.37
C MET A 1 23.60 31.92 15.12
N LYS A 2 23.03 33.10 15.37
CA LYS A 2 21.81 33.28 16.19
C LYS A 2 20.58 32.76 15.43
N THR A 3 19.95 31.67 15.90
CA THR A 3 18.72 31.10 15.33
C THR A 3 17.49 31.91 15.77
N LYS A 4 17.24 33.03 15.10
CA LYS A 4 15.97 33.76 15.22
C LYS A 4 14.85 32.99 14.51
N ASN A 5 14.19 32.00 15.14
CA ASN A 5 12.82 31.58 14.72
C ASN A 5 12.09 30.53 15.58
N SER A 6 12.51 30.20 16.81
CA SER A 6 11.83 29.15 17.59
C SER A 6 10.53 29.61 18.28
N ALA A 7 10.26 30.91 18.39
CA ALA A 7 9.14 31.44 19.19
C ALA A 7 7.80 31.58 18.43
N GLN A 8 7.78 31.47 17.09
CA GLN A 8 6.60 31.77 16.26
C GLN A 8 5.78 30.54 15.82
N ILE A 9 6.22 29.31 16.11
CA ILE A 9 5.54 28.09 15.63
C ILE A 9 4.22 27.83 16.39
N ASN A 10 4.10 28.34 17.62
CA ASN A 10 3.01 27.95 18.53
C ASN A 10 1.79 28.87 18.51
N LYS A 11 1.77 29.92 17.68
CA LYS A 11 0.63 30.83 17.53
C LYS A 11 0.23 30.93 16.07
N ILE A 12 -0.92 30.37 15.72
CA ILE A 12 -1.48 30.45 14.35
C ILE A 12 -2.64 31.44 14.34
N ALA A 13 -2.71 32.26 13.30
CA ALA A 13 -3.83 33.16 13.07
C ALA A 13 -5.06 32.37 12.58
N LEU A 14 -6.19 32.52 13.28
CA LEU A 14 -7.49 32.04 12.86
C LEU A 14 -8.13 33.08 11.92
N PHE A 15 -8.49 32.63 10.73
CA PHE A 15 -9.21 33.44 9.75
C PHE A 15 -10.66 32.95 9.64
N ASP A 16 -11.59 33.90 9.53
CA ASP A 16 -12.98 33.64 9.17
C ASP A 16 -13.08 33.29 7.67
N LEU A 17 -14.21 32.73 7.24
CA LEU A 17 -14.54 32.43 5.84
C LEU A 17 -14.39 33.66 4.93
N ASN A 18 -14.57 34.86 5.49
CA ASN A 18 -14.40 36.14 4.82
C ASN A 18 -12.94 36.64 4.75
N GLY A 19 -11.97 35.83 5.19
CA GLY A 19 -10.54 36.16 5.19
C GLY A 19 -10.09 37.17 6.25
N LYS A 20 -10.98 37.62 7.15
CA LYS A 20 -10.61 38.47 8.28
C LYS A 20 -9.96 37.65 9.39
N LYS A 21 -8.86 38.16 9.94
CA LYS A 21 -8.18 37.57 11.10
C LYS A 21 -9.02 37.82 12.35
N VAL A 22 -9.53 36.74 12.95
CA VAL A 22 -10.44 36.81 14.10
C VAL A 22 -9.68 36.64 15.40
N ASP A 23 -8.79 35.65 15.47
CA ASP A 23 -8.08 35.34 16.72
C ASP A 23 -6.72 34.65 16.46
N THR A 24 -5.97 34.39 17.51
CA THR A 24 -4.74 33.59 17.48
C THR A 24 -4.87 32.36 18.37
N VAL A 25 -4.71 31.17 17.79
CA VAL A 25 -4.79 29.89 18.49
C VAL A 25 -3.40 29.46 18.94
N GLU A 26 -3.28 29.05 20.19
CA GLU A 26 -2.05 28.47 20.75
C GLU A 26 -2.00 26.95 20.52
N LEU A 27 -0.90 26.46 19.96
CA LEU A 27 -0.64 25.03 19.73
C LEU A 27 0.21 24.44 20.85
N ASN A 28 -0.08 23.19 21.21
CA ASN A 28 0.69 22.46 22.20
C ASN A 28 2.10 22.14 21.68
N LYS A 29 3.11 22.64 22.38
CA LYS A 29 4.53 22.53 22.03
C LYS A 29 5.02 21.09 22.00
N ASP A 30 4.49 20.23 22.84
CA ASP A 30 4.98 18.86 22.98
C ASP A 30 4.64 17.99 21.76
N VAL A 31 3.52 18.27 21.11
CA VAL A 31 3.06 17.52 19.93
C VAL A 31 3.69 18.07 18.65
N PHE A 32 3.78 19.39 18.51
CA PHE A 32 4.20 20.04 17.26
C PHE A 32 5.69 20.35 17.18
N ASN A 33 6.41 20.37 18.31
CA ASN A 33 7.84 20.73 18.36
C ASN A 33 8.76 19.51 18.57
N GLY A 34 8.24 18.29 18.38
CA GLY A 34 9.00 17.04 18.49
C GLY A 34 10.02 16.85 17.37
N LYS A 35 11.12 16.12 17.66
CA LYS A 35 12.12 15.74 16.66
C LYS A 35 11.50 14.78 15.65
N SER A 36 11.36 15.20 14.39
CA SER A 36 10.81 14.35 13.34
C SER A 36 11.75 13.20 12.97
N ASN A 37 11.28 11.96 13.12
CA ASN A 37 11.98 10.78 12.65
C ASN A 37 11.40 10.35 11.28
N LYS A 38 12.16 10.62 10.21
CA LYS A 38 11.74 10.34 8.83
C LYS A 38 11.47 8.86 8.57
N THR A 39 12.25 7.96 9.18
CA THR A 39 12.10 6.51 9.00
C THR A 39 10.78 6.01 9.59
N LEU A 40 10.43 6.48 10.79
CA LEU A 40 9.19 6.11 11.47
C LEU A 40 7.96 6.64 10.71
N LEU A 41 8.03 7.89 10.23
CA LEU A 41 6.99 8.45 9.37
C LEU A 41 6.80 7.62 8.09
N TYR A 42 7.89 7.26 7.41
CA TYR A 42 7.82 6.43 6.22
C TYR A 42 7.16 5.07 6.48
N GLN A 43 7.55 4.39 7.56
CA GLN A 43 6.96 3.11 7.96
C GLN A 43 5.47 3.23 8.25
N SER A 44 5.05 4.28 8.97
CA SER A 44 3.63 4.53 9.27
C SER A 44 2.79 4.74 8.00
N ILE A 45 3.31 5.51 7.04
CA ILE A 45 2.65 5.75 5.76
C ILE A 45 2.56 4.46 4.94
N LEU A 46 3.63 3.65 4.94
CA LEU A 46 3.65 2.38 4.24
C LEU A 46 2.63 1.40 4.82
N MET A 47 2.54 1.30 6.15
CA MET A 47 1.54 0.50 6.86
C MET A 47 0.12 0.96 6.52
N TYR A 48 -0.15 2.27 6.60
CA TYR A 48 -1.45 2.83 6.25
C TYR A 48 -1.87 2.50 4.81
N ARG A 49 -0.97 2.73 3.84
CA ARG A 49 -1.21 2.42 2.42
C ARG A 49 -1.37 0.94 2.16
N SER A 50 -0.66 0.08 2.90
CA SER A 50 -0.79 -1.37 2.78
C SER A 50 -2.17 -1.84 3.24
N ASN A 51 -2.66 -1.31 4.37
CA ASN A 51 -3.97 -1.68 4.92
C ASN A 51 -5.15 -1.25 4.05
N GLN A 52 -4.99 -0.19 3.26
CA GLN A 52 -6.01 0.23 2.30
C GLN A 52 -6.16 -0.72 1.10
N ARG A 53 -5.18 -1.60 0.83
CA ARG A 53 -5.25 -2.54 -0.29
C ARG A 53 -6.19 -3.70 0.04
N ARG A 54 -7.25 -3.86 -0.76
CA ARG A 54 -8.27 -4.90 -0.56
C ARG A 54 -7.92 -6.30 -1.09
N GLY A 55 -7.02 -6.40 -2.07
CA GLY A 55 -6.58 -7.70 -2.62
C GLY A 55 -7.67 -8.53 -3.30
N THR A 56 -8.53 -7.92 -4.12
CA THR A 56 -9.66 -8.60 -4.78
C THR A 56 -9.29 -9.41 -6.03
N ALA A 57 -8.00 -9.50 -6.37
CA ALA A 57 -7.54 -10.26 -7.53
C ALA A 57 -7.69 -11.77 -7.28
N SER A 58 -8.24 -12.50 -8.24
CA SER A 58 -8.36 -13.95 -8.20
C SER A 58 -8.10 -14.54 -9.58
N THR A 59 -7.27 -15.57 -9.64
CA THR A 59 -6.90 -16.27 -10.87
C THR A 59 -7.28 -17.74 -10.75
N LYS A 60 -7.76 -18.34 -11.84
CA LYS A 60 -8.11 -19.76 -11.86
C LYS A 60 -6.85 -20.61 -11.77
N THR A 61 -6.80 -21.49 -10.76
CA THR A 61 -5.78 -22.54 -10.71
C THR A 61 -6.08 -23.60 -11.78
N ARG A 62 -5.11 -24.47 -12.08
CA ARG A 62 -5.29 -25.58 -13.03
C ARG A 62 -6.50 -26.46 -12.75
N ALA A 63 -7.02 -26.48 -11.52
CA ALA A 63 -8.20 -27.25 -11.13
C ALA A 63 -9.50 -26.50 -11.44
N ASN A 64 -9.49 -25.17 -11.36
CA ASN A 64 -10.65 -24.29 -11.56
C ASN A 64 -10.91 -23.97 -13.03
N VAL A 65 -9.95 -24.22 -13.92
CA VAL A 65 -10.11 -24.05 -15.37
C VAL A 65 -11.03 -25.14 -15.93
N ARG A 66 -12.07 -24.78 -16.70
CA ARG A 66 -13.03 -25.73 -17.29
C ARG A 66 -12.33 -26.68 -18.28
N GLY A 67 -12.73 -27.96 -18.27
CA GLY A 67 -12.22 -28.99 -19.18
C GLY A 67 -11.07 -29.82 -18.58
N GLY A 68 -10.51 -30.72 -19.38
CA GLY A 68 -9.47 -31.67 -18.95
C GLY A 68 -10.03 -32.99 -18.41
N GLY A 69 -9.28 -33.65 -17.53
CA GLY A 69 -9.65 -34.95 -16.92
C GLY A 69 -9.16 -36.15 -17.72
N LYS A 70 -9.30 -36.14 -19.05
CA LYS A 70 -8.70 -37.17 -19.92
C LYS A 70 -7.21 -36.91 -20.14
N LYS A 71 -6.43 -37.98 -20.09
CA LYS A 71 -5.01 -37.92 -20.43
C LYS A 71 -4.83 -37.60 -21.92
N PRO A 72 -3.97 -36.62 -22.30
CA PRO A 72 -3.85 -36.19 -23.68
C PRO A 72 -3.36 -37.30 -24.63
N TRP A 73 -2.37 -38.08 -24.19
CA TRP A 73 -1.86 -39.25 -24.92
C TRP A 73 -1.41 -40.37 -23.99
N ARG A 74 -1.21 -41.56 -24.56
CA ARG A 74 -0.67 -42.74 -23.88
C ARG A 74 0.69 -42.45 -23.23
N GLN A 75 1.01 -43.10 -22.10
CA GLN A 75 2.22 -42.79 -21.31
C GLN A 75 3.54 -43.05 -22.06
N LYS A 76 3.54 -43.97 -23.02
CA LYS A 76 4.70 -44.43 -23.80
C LYS A 76 4.26 -44.71 -25.24
N GLY A 77 5.24 -44.77 -26.16
CA GLY A 77 5.00 -45.15 -27.56
C GLY A 77 4.49 -44.02 -28.46
N THR A 78 4.63 -42.76 -28.03
CA THR A 78 4.19 -41.57 -28.79
C THR A 78 5.33 -40.62 -29.18
N GLY A 79 6.57 -40.86 -28.74
CA GLY A 79 7.74 -39.99 -29.01
C GLY A 79 7.69 -38.58 -28.39
N ARG A 80 6.54 -38.14 -27.88
CA ARG A 80 6.33 -36.84 -27.23
C ARG A 80 6.72 -36.88 -25.74
N ALA A 81 6.97 -35.69 -25.18
CA ALA A 81 7.13 -35.51 -23.74
C ALA A 81 5.93 -36.07 -22.95
N ARG A 82 6.12 -36.41 -21.68
CA ARG A 82 5.04 -36.98 -20.85
C ARG A 82 4.16 -35.87 -20.28
N VAL A 83 2.85 -35.96 -20.50
CA VAL A 83 1.91 -34.99 -19.94
C VAL A 83 0.70 -35.68 -19.30
N ARG A 84 0.34 -35.18 -18.12
CA ARG A 84 -0.76 -35.70 -17.30
C ARG A 84 -2.09 -35.03 -17.62
N SER A 85 -2.10 -33.71 -17.84
CA SER A 85 -3.33 -32.93 -18.04
C SER A 85 -3.10 -31.79 -19.03
N ILE A 86 -4.12 -31.47 -19.82
CA ILE A 86 -4.15 -30.30 -20.72
C ILE A 86 -4.11 -28.95 -20.02
N ARG A 87 -4.37 -28.91 -18.71
CA ARG A 87 -4.42 -27.66 -17.92
C ARG A 87 -3.15 -27.39 -17.12
N ASN A 88 -2.03 -28.01 -17.48
CA ASN A 88 -0.77 -27.81 -16.77
C ASN A 88 -0.22 -26.41 -17.09
N PRO A 89 0.38 -25.66 -16.14
CA PRO A 89 0.96 -24.33 -16.40
C PRO A 89 2.07 -24.26 -17.45
N LEU A 90 2.60 -25.39 -17.92
CA LEU A 90 3.58 -25.43 -19.02
C LEU A 90 2.92 -25.31 -20.40
N TRP A 91 1.59 -25.41 -20.46
CA TRP A 91 0.78 -25.36 -21.67
C TRP A 91 -0.03 -24.08 -21.74
#